data_AF-A0A7X7NJ47-F1
#
_entry.id   AF-A0A7X7NJ47-F1
#
_cell.length_a   1.000
_cell.length_b   1.000
_cell.length_c   1.000
_cell.angle_alpha   90.00
_cell.angle_beta   90.00
_cell.angle_gamma   90.00
#
_symmetry.space_group_name_H-M   'P 1'
#
loop_
_entity.id
_entity.type
_entity.pdbx_description
1 polymer ?
#
loop_
_entity_poly.entity_id
_entity_poly.type
_entity_poly.pdbx_seq_one_letter_code
_entity_poly.pdbx_strand_id
1 'polypeptide(L)'
;MNKSALKSFAVNARNELLEKVQQKAFEIGITEDKIKKAQIQSSDTLYINGKALDIEQIKQRDKLITKINQKGYLQVMEEVAYTWFNRFCALRFMEINNYLPGGIRALSSTLPGSIEPDIMREALNLEFNFAGEKEKNLYREKVIELKDMNDQNGLFKYLIINQCHSLHIILPFLFEKIEDFAEILFPDNLLQETSFLRTMVNPDIIPEEDWQVVEIIGWLYQYYIAEKKDQVFANLKKNIKISKENIPAATQLFTPHWIVRYLVENSLGRLWMLNHPESKLIEQMDYYIKPEQEESDFLRIKSPEEIKICDPACGSGHMLVYAFDLLYAIYEETGYQPRDIPAKILTHNLFGIEIDKRAGELAAFALVMKARQKYRRFFEKAVQPNICVLENIRFETDELKNYQNEVGNDLFTASLFPALNLFEEADNFGSLINPVITSV
;
A
#
# COMPACT_ATOMS: atom_id res chain seq x y z
N MET A 1 -2.86 -10.94 18.94
CA MET A 1 -2.55 -9.51 18.69
C MET A 1 -2.58 -8.64 19.92
N ASN A 2 -1.38 -8.30 20.43
CA ASN A 2 -1.20 -7.29 21.48
C ASN A 2 -1.29 -5.87 20.88
N LYS A 3 -2.49 -5.28 20.93
CA LYS A 3 -2.76 -3.95 20.36
C LYS A 3 -1.91 -2.83 20.96
N SER A 4 -1.54 -2.92 22.24
CA SER A 4 -0.72 -1.91 22.91
C SER A 4 0.72 -1.92 22.38
N ALA A 5 1.29 -3.11 22.20
CA ALA A 5 2.64 -3.27 21.62
C ALA A 5 2.68 -2.76 20.18
N LEU A 6 1.70 -3.15 19.35
CA LEU A 6 1.57 -2.68 17.97
C LEU A 6 1.45 -1.15 17.89
N LYS A 7 0.67 -0.54 18.80
CA LYS A 7 0.52 0.91 18.85
C LYS A 7 1.84 1.61 19.20
N SER A 8 2.51 1.14 20.25
CA SER A 8 3.80 1.70 20.64
C SER A 8 4.83 1.56 19.53
N PHE A 9 4.88 0.40 18.88
CA PHE A 9 5.78 0.15 17.76
C PHE A 9 5.52 1.10 16.59
N ALA A 10 4.27 1.20 16.10
CA ALA A 10 3.97 1.99 14.91
C ALA A 10 4.22 3.49 15.12
N VAL A 11 3.92 4.02 16.31
CA VAL A 11 4.20 5.42 16.67
C VAL A 11 5.71 5.68 16.71
N ASN A 12 6.47 4.81 17.39
CA ASN A 12 7.93 4.94 17.45
C ASN A 12 8.57 4.81 16.06
N ALA A 13 8.12 3.84 15.27
CA ALA A 13 8.60 3.62 13.90
C ALA A 13 8.35 4.83 13.00
N ARG A 14 7.18 5.47 13.10
CA ARG A 14 6.89 6.71 12.38
C ARG A 14 7.89 7.81 12.71
N ASN A 15 8.09 8.08 14.00
CA ASN A 15 8.94 9.17 14.44
C ASN A 15 10.41 8.92 14.06
N GLU A 16 10.89 7.69 14.24
CA GLU A 16 12.24 7.29 13.81
C GLU A 16 12.42 7.38 12.29
N LEU A 17 11.47 6.89 11.50
CA LEU A 17 11.54 6.93 10.04
C LEU A 17 11.52 8.37 9.52
N LEU A 18 10.69 9.23 10.09
CA LEU A 18 10.62 10.64 9.70
C LEU A 18 11.95 11.34 9.98
N GLU A 19 12.54 11.14 11.17
CA GLU A 19 13.86 11.67 11.52
C GLU A 19 14.95 11.18 10.56
N LYS A 20 14.99 9.86 10.30
CA LYS A 20 15.98 9.27 9.39
C LYS A 20 15.83 9.79 7.97
N VAL A 21 14.61 9.91 7.45
CA VAL A 21 14.34 10.46 6.10
C VAL A 21 14.78 11.92 6.01
N GLN A 22 14.48 12.73 7.03
CA GLN A 22 14.94 14.12 7.10
C GLN A 22 16.47 14.20 7.14
N GLN A 23 17.12 13.31 7.89
CA GLN A 23 18.58 13.22 7.94
C GLN A 23 19.17 12.86 6.56
N LYS A 24 18.56 11.93 5.82
CA LYS A 24 18.98 11.63 4.43
C LYS A 24 18.83 12.84 3.52
N ALA A 25 17.73 13.58 3.63
CA ALA A 25 17.53 14.82 2.88
C ALA A 25 18.62 15.85 3.22
N PHE A 26 18.97 15.99 4.51
CA PHE A 26 20.05 16.86 4.96
C PHE A 26 21.40 16.47 4.36
N GLU A 27 21.76 15.19 4.33
CA GLU A 27 23.00 14.70 3.71
C GLU A 27 23.14 15.14 2.24
N ILE A 28 22.04 15.15 1.49
CA ILE A 28 22.02 15.58 0.08
C ILE A 28 21.72 17.08 -0.07
N GLY A 29 21.87 17.84 1.01
CA GLY A 29 21.81 19.30 1.05
C GLY A 29 20.40 19.87 0.95
N ILE A 30 19.38 19.14 1.38
CA ILE A 30 17.99 19.57 1.39
C ILE A 30 17.49 19.65 2.83
N THR A 31 17.00 20.82 3.21
CA THR A 31 16.37 21.13 4.51
C THR A 31 15.05 21.83 4.26
N GLU A 32 14.22 21.98 5.30
CA GLU A 32 12.94 22.69 5.19
C GLU A 32 13.11 24.11 4.62
N ASP A 33 14.10 24.87 5.11
CA ASP A 33 14.30 26.27 4.72
C ASP A 33 15.18 26.45 3.49
N LYS A 34 15.95 25.43 3.10
CA LYS A 34 17.03 25.61 2.12
C LYS A 34 17.38 24.35 1.35
N ILE A 35 17.56 24.55 0.04
CA ILE A 35 18.18 23.58 -0.88
C ILE A 35 19.55 24.12 -1.28
N LYS A 36 20.61 23.41 -0.91
CA LYS A 36 21.99 23.77 -1.26
C LYS A 36 22.24 23.53 -2.76
N LYS A 37 22.94 24.47 -3.40
CA LYS A 37 23.45 24.28 -4.77
C LYS A 37 24.62 23.29 -4.73
N ALA A 38 24.65 22.39 -5.71
CA ALA A 38 25.72 21.41 -5.83
C ALA A 38 27.05 22.07 -6.21
N GLN A 39 28.16 21.57 -5.69
CA GLN A 39 29.49 21.92 -6.16
C GLN A 39 29.87 20.94 -7.28
N ILE A 40 30.01 21.44 -8.51
CA ILE A 40 30.38 20.63 -9.68
C ILE A 40 31.91 20.49 -9.70
N GLN A 41 32.43 19.27 -9.61
CA GLN A 41 33.87 18.97 -9.77
C GLN A 41 34.18 18.26 -11.11
N SER A 42 33.25 17.47 -11.65
CA SER A 42 33.36 16.78 -12.94
C SER A 42 31.98 16.61 -13.59
N SER A 43 31.91 16.13 -14.85
CA SER A 43 30.63 15.99 -15.57
C SER A 43 29.65 15.00 -14.94
N ASP A 44 30.17 14.01 -14.20
CA ASP A 44 29.41 12.80 -13.82
C ASP A 44 29.29 12.62 -12.30
N THR A 45 29.77 13.56 -11.47
CA THR A 45 29.71 13.46 -10.00
C THR A 45 29.50 14.82 -9.35
N LEU A 46 28.47 14.92 -8.50
CA LEU A 46 28.18 16.12 -7.71
C LEU A 46 28.55 15.90 -6.24
N TYR A 47 29.23 16.87 -5.62
CA TYR A 47 29.51 16.83 -4.19
C TYR A 47 28.60 17.77 -3.42
N ILE A 48 27.92 17.24 -2.41
CA ILE A 48 27.03 17.99 -1.52
C ILE A 48 27.26 17.52 -0.08
N ASN A 49 27.53 18.45 0.84
CA ASN A 49 27.84 18.16 2.26
C ASN A 49 28.93 17.08 2.46
N GLY A 50 29.92 17.02 1.57
CA GLY A 50 30.99 16.02 1.64
C GLY A 50 30.62 14.63 1.10
N LYS A 51 29.41 14.47 0.55
CA LYS A 51 28.94 13.23 -0.09
C LYS A 51 28.98 13.37 -1.62
N ALA A 52 29.63 12.41 -2.27
CA ALA A 52 29.57 12.26 -3.73
C ALA A 52 28.24 11.62 -4.12
N LEU A 53 27.56 12.19 -5.11
CA LEU A 53 26.37 11.64 -5.73
C LEU A 53 26.69 11.17 -7.14
N ASP A 54 26.30 9.94 -7.45
CA ASP A 54 26.34 9.38 -8.80
C ASP A 54 25.22 9.94 -9.69
N ILE A 55 25.28 9.66 -11.00
CA ILE A 55 24.32 10.14 -12.01
C ILE A 55 22.86 9.78 -11.63
N GLU A 56 22.64 8.60 -11.06
CA GLU A 56 21.30 8.17 -10.70
C GLU A 56 20.80 8.96 -9.48
N GLN A 57 21.61 9.04 -8.44
CA GLN A 57 21.33 9.85 -7.24
C GLN A 57 21.08 11.33 -7.56
N ILE A 58 21.76 11.87 -8.57
CA ILE A 58 21.50 13.24 -9.06
C ILE A 58 20.06 13.36 -9.59
N LYS A 59 19.63 12.42 -10.45
CA LYS A 59 18.24 12.41 -10.96
C LYS A 59 17.22 12.22 -9.84
N GLN A 60 17.50 11.32 -8.90
CA GLN A 60 16.66 11.08 -7.72
C GLN A 60 16.51 12.36 -6.90
N ARG A 61 17.61 13.09 -6.67
CA ARG A 61 17.61 14.37 -5.96
C ARG A 61 16.82 15.46 -6.69
N ASP A 62 16.96 15.59 -8.00
CA ASP A 62 16.25 16.60 -8.77
C ASP A 62 14.73 16.35 -8.78
N LYS A 63 14.33 15.08 -8.85
CA LYS A 63 12.93 14.65 -8.66
C LYS A 63 12.43 14.96 -7.25
N LEU A 64 13.26 14.74 -6.21
CA LEU A 64 12.94 15.11 -4.83
C LEU A 64 12.63 16.60 -4.71
N ILE A 65 13.52 17.44 -5.25
CA ILE A 65 13.38 18.90 -5.23
C ILE A 65 12.08 19.32 -5.96
N THR A 66 11.81 18.71 -7.11
CA THR A 66 10.58 18.97 -7.86
C THR A 66 9.34 18.66 -7.02
N LYS A 67 9.30 17.52 -6.33
CA LYS A 67 8.18 17.17 -5.44
C LYS A 67 8.09 18.08 -4.22
N ILE A 68 9.20 18.46 -3.62
CA ILE A 68 9.23 19.41 -2.49
C ILE A 68 8.68 20.76 -2.92
N ASN A 69 9.00 21.24 -4.12
CA ASN A 69 8.45 22.51 -4.63
C ASN A 69 6.95 22.43 -4.90
N GLN A 70 6.41 21.24 -5.19
CA GLN A 70 4.98 21.02 -5.46
C GLN A 70 4.15 20.86 -4.18
N LYS A 71 4.66 20.09 -3.20
CA LYS A 71 3.91 19.66 -2.00
C LYS A 71 4.42 20.28 -0.69
N GLY A 72 5.62 20.82 -0.67
CA GLY A 72 6.32 21.26 0.54
C GLY A 72 7.16 20.16 1.18
N TYR A 73 8.23 20.58 1.88
CA TYR A 73 9.22 19.68 2.47
C TYR A 73 8.61 18.67 3.44
N LEU A 74 7.86 19.16 4.44
CA LEU A 74 7.28 18.33 5.50
C LEU A 74 6.35 17.24 4.95
N GLN A 75 5.55 17.56 3.94
CA GLN A 75 4.66 16.59 3.31
C GLN A 75 5.45 15.50 2.58
N VAL A 76 6.48 15.87 1.81
CA VAL A 76 7.30 14.88 1.09
C VAL A 76 8.09 13.99 2.06
N MET A 77 8.61 14.52 3.17
CA MET A 77 9.30 13.68 4.18
C MET A 77 8.34 12.68 4.82
N GLU A 78 7.11 13.09 5.14
CA GLU A 78 6.08 12.22 5.69
C GLU A 78 5.66 11.13 4.69
N GLU A 79 5.47 11.49 3.42
CA GLU A 79 5.14 10.56 2.34
C GLU A 79 6.23 9.48 2.18
N VAL A 80 7.50 9.87 2.15
CA VAL A 80 8.62 8.93 2.00
C VAL A 80 8.78 8.04 3.24
N ALA A 81 8.68 8.61 4.45
CA ALA A 81 8.74 7.84 5.69
C ALA A 81 7.63 6.78 5.73
N TYR A 82 6.42 7.16 5.34
CA TYR A 82 5.29 6.25 5.27
C TYR A 82 5.48 5.15 4.21
N THR A 83 5.94 5.51 3.02
CA THR A 83 6.22 4.53 1.94
C THR A 83 7.20 3.46 2.42
N TRP A 84 8.26 3.85 3.11
CA TRP A 84 9.19 2.88 3.70
C TRP A 84 8.55 2.05 4.81
N PHE A 85 7.79 2.67 5.72
CA PHE A 85 7.06 1.94 6.77
C PHE A 85 6.17 0.83 6.19
N ASN A 86 5.36 1.17 5.19
CA ASN A 86 4.46 0.24 4.52
C ASN A 86 5.21 -0.91 3.85
N ARG A 87 6.30 -0.61 3.14
CA ARG A 87 7.13 -1.62 2.47
C ARG A 87 7.78 -2.57 3.47
N PHE A 88 8.30 -2.06 4.59
CA PHE A 88 8.84 -2.93 5.64
C PHE A 88 7.75 -3.80 6.29
N CYS A 89 6.56 -3.25 6.57
CA CYS A 89 5.44 -4.03 7.09
C CYS A 89 5.01 -5.14 6.11
N ALA A 90 4.97 -4.84 4.81
CA ALA A 90 4.65 -5.81 3.78
C ALA A 90 5.72 -6.88 3.64
N LEU A 91 7.02 -6.51 3.61
CA LEU A 91 8.13 -7.46 3.61
C LEU A 91 8.08 -8.37 4.84
N ARG A 92 7.80 -7.82 6.02
CA ARG A 92 7.66 -8.58 7.26
C ARG A 92 6.49 -9.57 7.19
N PHE A 93 5.32 -9.11 6.74
CA PHE A 93 4.17 -9.99 6.54
C PHE A 93 4.50 -11.12 5.55
N MET A 94 5.11 -10.78 4.41
CA MET A 94 5.44 -11.75 3.37
C MET A 94 6.50 -12.75 3.81
N GLU A 95 7.53 -12.35 4.56
CA GLU A 95 8.56 -13.30 5.01
C GLU A 95 8.02 -14.30 6.04
N ILE A 96 7.17 -13.85 6.97
CA ILE A 96 6.58 -14.75 8.00
C ILE A 96 5.62 -15.76 7.38
N ASN A 97 4.88 -15.34 6.36
CA ASN A 97 3.94 -16.20 5.65
C ASN A 97 4.59 -17.02 4.52
N ASN A 98 5.91 -16.93 4.32
CA ASN A 98 6.65 -17.58 3.22
C ASN A 98 6.12 -17.20 1.83
N TYR A 99 5.77 -15.93 1.66
CA TYR A 99 5.27 -15.37 0.41
C TYR A 99 6.34 -14.64 -0.40
N LEU A 100 7.50 -14.32 0.18
CA LEU A 100 8.61 -13.75 -0.58
C LEU A 100 9.07 -14.74 -1.68
N PRO A 101 9.23 -14.29 -2.94
CA PRO A 101 9.89 -15.08 -3.97
C PRO A 101 11.29 -15.52 -3.51
N GLY A 102 11.63 -16.79 -3.68
CA GLY A 102 12.89 -17.37 -3.18
C GLY A 102 12.85 -17.85 -1.73
N GLY A 103 11.84 -17.49 -0.94
CA GLY A 103 11.65 -18.00 0.43
C GLY A 103 12.71 -17.56 1.44
N ILE A 104 13.53 -16.57 1.11
CA ILE A 104 14.57 -16.01 1.98
C ILE A 104 13.97 -14.85 2.77
N ARG A 105 14.18 -14.84 4.10
CA ARG A 105 13.69 -13.77 4.98
C ARG A 105 14.47 -12.46 4.70
N ALA A 106 13.74 -11.40 4.35
CA ALA A 106 14.32 -10.12 3.96
C ALA A 106 14.81 -9.30 5.15
N LEU A 107 14.11 -9.38 6.28
CA LEU A 107 14.27 -8.48 7.42
C LEU A 107 14.80 -9.20 8.67
N SER A 108 14.61 -10.52 8.74
CA SER A 108 14.96 -11.35 9.90
C SER A 108 15.74 -12.58 9.50
N SER A 109 16.16 -13.37 10.50
CA SER A 109 16.89 -14.62 10.29
C SER A 109 16.07 -15.84 10.68
N THR A 110 16.24 -16.92 9.94
CA THR A 110 15.80 -18.28 10.32
C THR A 110 16.79 -18.98 11.26
N LEU A 111 18.03 -18.48 11.38
CA LEU A 111 19.01 -19.05 12.30
C LEU A 111 18.78 -18.54 13.73
N PRO A 112 18.59 -19.43 14.72
CA PRO A 112 18.38 -19.03 16.10
C PRO A 112 19.51 -18.13 16.63
N GLY A 113 19.15 -16.98 17.19
CA GLY A 113 20.10 -16.02 17.75
C GLY A 113 20.85 -15.16 16.71
N SER A 114 20.67 -15.41 15.42
CA SER A 114 21.26 -14.56 14.38
C SER A 114 20.50 -13.25 14.27
N ILE A 115 21.24 -12.14 14.40
CA ILE A 115 20.71 -10.80 14.12
C ILE A 115 20.91 -10.42 12.65
N GLU A 116 21.75 -11.10 11.88
CA GLU A 116 21.92 -10.80 10.45
C GLU A 116 20.70 -11.33 9.67
N PRO A 117 19.97 -10.48 8.92
CA PRO A 117 18.88 -10.93 8.05
C PRO A 117 19.35 -11.96 7.02
N ASP A 118 18.51 -12.96 6.71
CA ASP A 118 18.90 -14.03 5.79
C ASP A 118 19.21 -13.50 4.39
N ILE A 119 18.58 -12.42 3.94
CA ILE A 119 18.88 -11.76 2.67
C ILE A 119 20.35 -11.31 2.55
N MET A 120 21.00 -10.94 3.65
CA MET A 120 22.41 -10.53 3.65
C MET A 120 23.34 -11.74 3.59
N ARG A 121 23.02 -12.77 4.38
CA ARG A 121 23.74 -14.04 4.37
C ARG A 121 23.69 -14.68 2.98
N GLU A 122 22.49 -14.76 2.40
CA GLU A 122 22.22 -15.37 1.10
C GLU A 122 22.41 -14.40 -0.08
N ALA A 123 23.01 -13.22 0.11
CA ALA A 123 23.05 -12.15 -0.89
C ALA A 123 23.53 -12.57 -2.29
N LEU A 124 24.46 -13.52 -2.39
CA LEU A 124 24.98 -14.05 -3.66
C LEU A 124 24.13 -15.16 -4.28
N ASN A 125 23.17 -15.71 -3.54
CA ASN A 125 22.26 -16.78 -3.94
C ASN A 125 20.85 -16.27 -4.25
N LEU A 126 20.59 -14.97 -4.04
CA LEU A 126 19.30 -14.37 -4.35
C LEU A 126 19.02 -14.36 -5.86
N GLU A 127 17.81 -14.77 -6.21
CA GLU A 127 17.27 -14.73 -7.57
C GLU A 127 16.16 -13.69 -7.64
N PHE A 128 16.54 -12.44 -7.89
CA PHE A 128 15.58 -11.40 -8.26
C PHE A 128 15.16 -11.55 -9.73
N ASN A 129 14.11 -10.83 -10.12
CA ASN A 129 13.60 -10.80 -11.50
C ASN A 129 14.51 -9.98 -12.44
N PHE A 130 15.76 -10.41 -12.62
CA PHE A 130 16.73 -9.77 -13.52
C PHE A 130 16.31 -9.91 -14.98
N ALA A 131 16.50 -8.86 -15.79
CA ALA A 131 16.22 -8.85 -17.23
C ALA A 131 17.20 -9.74 -18.04
N GLY A 132 18.33 -10.14 -17.46
CA GLY A 132 19.28 -11.06 -18.06
C GLY A 132 20.60 -11.17 -17.30
N GLU A 133 21.54 -11.97 -17.83
CA GLU A 133 22.80 -12.31 -17.15
C GLU A 133 23.68 -11.09 -16.84
N LYS A 134 23.63 -10.05 -17.68
CA LYS A 134 24.39 -8.81 -17.46
C LYS A 134 23.96 -8.10 -16.18
N GLU A 135 22.66 -7.99 -15.94
CA GLU A 135 22.12 -7.34 -14.74
C GLU A 135 22.41 -8.17 -13.49
N LYS A 136 22.26 -9.50 -13.60
CA LYS A 136 22.64 -10.44 -12.54
C LYS A 136 24.12 -10.32 -12.17
N ASN A 137 25.02 -10.20 -13.14
CA ASN A 137 26.45 -10.03 -12.89
C ASN A 137 26.76 -8.69 -12.23
N LEU A 138 26.17 -7.58 -12.70
CA LEU A 138 26.34 -6.27 -12.06
C LEU A 138 25.86 -6.28 -10.60
N TYR A 139 24.73 -6.94 -10.35
CA TYR A 139 24.23 -7.16 -8.99
C TYR A 139 25.24 -7.92 -8.12
N ARG A 140 25.78 -9.04 -8.61
CA ARG A 140 26.77 -9.84 -7.88
C ARG A 140 28.06 -9.06 -7.61
N GLU A 141 28.57 -8.35 -8.61
CA GLU A 141 29.76 -7.50 -8.48
C GLU A 141 29.54 -6.44 -7.38
N LYS A 142 28.37 -5.79 -7.37
CA LYS A 142 28.05 -4.80 -6.34
C LYS A 142 27.92 -5.41 -4.94
N VAL A 143 27.33 -6.60 -4.82
CA VAL A 143 27.27 -7.34 -3.55
C VAL A 143 28.67 -7.69 -3.05
N ILE A 144 29.58 -8.14 -3.92
CA ILE A 144 30.96 -8.46 -3.55
C ILE A 144 31.69 -7.20 -3.08
N GLU A 145 31.59 -6.11 -3.84
CA GLU A 145 32.18 -4.81 -3.48
C GLU A 145 31.73 -4.35 -2.08
N LEU A 146 30.42 -4.38 -1.80
CA LEU A 146 29.87 -3.98 -0.50
C LEU A 146 30.32 -4.90 0.64
N LYS A 147 30.45 -6.21 0.38
CA LYS A 147 30.99 -7.17 1.36
C LYS A 147 32.48 -6.95 1.63
N ASP A 148 33.29 -6.70 0.60
CA ASP A 148 34.73 -6.45 0.72
C ASP A 148 35.02 -5.13 1.46
N MET A 149 34.18 -4.11 1.27
CA MET A 149 34.23 -2.86 2.03
C MET A 149 33.68 -2.98 3.45
N ASN A 150 33.10 -4.13 3.82
CA ASN A 150 32.36 -4.36 5.05
C ASN A 150 31.23 -3.33 5.29
N ASP A 151 30.60 -2.85 4.21
CA ASP A 151 29.49 -1.89 4.26
C ASP A 151 28.15 -2.62 4.46
N GLN A 152 27.89 -3.00 5.70
CA GLN A 152 26.67 -3.74 6.08
C GLN A 152 25.38 -2.93 5.81
N ASN A 153 25.41 -1.61 6.04
CA ASN A 153 24.26 -0.73 5.80
C ASN A 153 24.00 -0.57 4.29
N GLY A 154 25.05 -0.33 3.51
CA GLY A 154 24.96 -0.24 2.05
C GLY A 154 24.51 -1.55 1.42
N LEU A 155 25.03 -2.69 1.89
CA LEU A 155 24.59 -4.02 1.47
C LEU A 155 23.10 -4.22 1.77
N PHE A 156 22.65 -3.97 3.00
CA PHE A 156 21.25 -4.14 3.36
C PHE A 156 20.32 -3.24 2.53
N LYS A 157 20.67 -1.95 2.37
CA LYS A 157 19.94 -1.02 1.51
C LYS A 157 19.84 -1.56 0.07
N TYR A 158 20.97 -1.99 -0.51
CA TYR A 158 21.01 -2.49 -1.88
C TYR A 158 20.10 -3.71 -2.07
N LEU A 159 20.12 -4.65 -1.12
CA LEU A 159 19.30 -5.85 -1.14
C LEU A 159 17.80 -5.55 -1.00
N ILE A 160 17.42 -4.67 -0.07
CA ILE A 160 16.01 -4.29 0.13
C ILE A 160 15.46 -3.55 -1.09
N ILE A 161 16.24 -2.67 -1.71
CA ILE A 161 15.83 -1.97 -2.93
C ILE A 161 15.58 -2.98 -4.06
N ASN A 162 16.53 -3.91 -4.31
CA ASN A 162 16.34 -4.96 -5.32
C ASN A 162 15.16 -5.89 -5.01
N GLN A 163 14.93 -6.22 -3.73
CA GLN A 163 13.77 -7.00 -3.31
C GLN A 163 12.46 -6.25 -3.62
N CYS A 164 12.40 -4.94 -3.35
CA CYS A 164 11.25 -4.11 -3.69
C CYS A 164 11.04 -4.04 -5.20
N HIS A 165 12.09 -3.82 -6.00
CA HIS A 165 12.03 -3.82 -7.46
C HIS A 165 11.53 -5.15 -8.01
N SER A 166 11.98 -6.28 -7.45
CA SER A 166 11.51 -7.61 -7.85
C SER A 166 10.03 -7.82 -7.52
N LEU A 167 9.56 -7.29 -6.38
CA LEU A 167 8.16 -7.37 -5.94
C LEU A 167 7.24 -6.43 -6.71
N HIS A 168 7.74 -5.35 -7.30
CA HIS A 168 6.97 -4.43 -8.16
C HIS A 168 6.17 -5.17 -9.25
N ILE A 169 6.75 -6.22 -9.84
CA ILE A 169 6.11 -7.01 -10.89
C ILE A 169 4.81 -7.68 -10.39
N ILE A 170 4.76 -8.05 -9.12
CA ILE A 170 3.63 -8.77 -8.50
C ILE A 170 2.67 -7.77 -7.82
N LEU A 171 3.24 -6.76 -7.15
CA LEU A 171 2.55 -5.82 -6.27
C LEU A 171 2.88 -4.37 -6.68
N PRO A 172 2.53 -3.95 -7.91
CA PRO A 172 2.98 -2.67 -8.47
C PRO A 172 2.43 -1.46 -7.71
N PHE A 173 1.28 -1.60 -7.07
CA PHE A 173 0.63 -0.55 -6.27
C PHE A 173 1.41 -0.20 -5.00
N LEU A 174 2.14 -1.13 -4.38
CA LEU A 174 2.83 -0.91 -3.11
C LEU A 174 4.35 -0.73 -3.29
N PHE A 175 4.91 -1.59 -4.14
CA PHE A 175 6.30 -1.50 -4.55
C PHE A 175 6.38 -0.79 -5.89
N GLU A 176 5.74 0.37 -6.03
CA GLU A 176 5.90 1.21 -7.21
C GLU A 176 7.39 1.27 -7.58
N LYS A 177 7.69 1.17 -8.89
CA LYS A 177 9.03 1.40 -9.43
C LYS A 177 9.40 2.77 -8.90
N ILE A 178 10.27 2.75 -7.90
CA ILE A 178 10.25 3.70 -6.79
C ILE A 178 10.11 5.09 -7.36
N GLU A 179 9.22 5.96 -6.84
CA GLU A 179 9.30 7.37 -7.25
C GLU A 179 10.76 7.75 -7.04
N ASP A 180 11.55 7.94 -8.11
CA ASP A 180 13.01 7.68 -8.04
C ASP A 180 13.69 8.39 -6.86
N PHE A 181 13.11 9.50 -6.41
CA PHE A 181 13.51 10.26 -5.24
C PHE A 181 13.35 9.59 -3.86
N ALA A 182 12.51 8.57 -3.65
CA ALA A 182 12.33 7.93 -2.35
C ALA A 182 13.50 6.99 -2.00
N GLU A 183 14.21 6.45 -2.99
CA GLU A 183 15.41 5.60 -2.81
C GLU A 183 16.62 6.36 -2.24
N ILE A 184 16.83 7.60 -2.69
CA ILE A 184 17.92 8.43 -2.15
C ILE A 184 17.68 8.77 -0.67
N LEU A 185 16.41 8.73 -0.24
CA LEU A 185 15.96 8.93 1.12
C LEU A 185 15.78 7.62 1.93
N PHE A 186 16.27 6.48 1.41
CA PHE A 186 16.26 5.22 2.16
C PHE A 186 16.92 5.40 3.55
N PRO A 187 16.25 5.02 4.65
CA PRO A 187 16.71 5.27 6.01
C PRO A 187 17.94 4.41 6.36
N ASP A 188 18.97 5.04 6.96
CA ASP A 188 20.20 4.35 7.36
C ASP A 188 20.09 3.69 8.75
N ASN A 189 21.08 2.85 9.07
CA ASN A 189 21.28 2.26 10.41
C ASN A 189 20.11 1.40 10.90
N LEU A 190 19.44 0.71 9.98
CA LEU A 190 18.31 -0.16 10.29
C LEU A 190 18.72 -1.46 10.99
N LEU A 191 19.99 -1.86 10.89
CA LEU A 191 20.48 -3.09 11.51
C LEU A 191 20.87 -2.94 12.98
N GLN A 192 20.92 -1.71 13.51
CA GLN A 192 21.27 -1.41 14.90
C GLN A 192 20.18 -1.88 15.87
N GLU A 193 20.55 -2.35 17.07
CA GLU A 193 19.64 -2.92 18.07
C GLU A 193 18.43 -2.03 18.42
N THR A 194 18.62 -0.71 18.42
CA THR A 194 17.59 0.26 18.79
C THR A 194 16.68 0.67 17.62
N SER A 195 16.86 0.10 16.42
CA SER A 195 16.07 0.51 15.26
C SER A 195 14.63 -0.01 15.31
N PHE A 196 13.73 0.68 14.61
CA PHE A 196 12.36 0.19 14.45
C PHE A 196 12.35 -1.18 13.76
N LEU A 197 13.29 -1.44 12.83
CA LEU A 197 13.38 -2.73 12.15
C LEU A 197 13.67 -3.85 13.14
N ARG A 198 14.56 -3.64 14.12
CA ARG A 198 14.82 -4.60 15.19
C ARG A 198 13.61 -4.83 16.08
N THR A 199 12.90 -3.75 16.40
CA THR A 199 11.65 -3.85 17.15
C THR A 199 10.58 -4.63 16.38
N MET A 200 10.47 -4.41 15.06
CA MET A 200 9.50 -5.07 14.17
C MET A 200 9.70 -6.59 14.11
N VAL A 201 10.95 -7.05 14.06
CA VAL A 201 11.28 -8.48 13.92
C VAL A 201 11.45 -9.20 15.25
N ASN A 202 11.37 -8.50 16.38
CA ASN A 202 11.52 -9.10 17.70
C ASN A 202 10.22 -9.82 18.11
N PRO A 203 10.22 -11.17 18.23
CA PRO A 203 9.02 -11.95 18.56
C PRO A 203 8.51 -11.71 19.99
N ASP A 204 9.34 -11.21 20.90
CA ASP A 204 8.93 -10.87 22.27
C ASP A 204 8.12 -9.56 22.30
N ILE A 205 8.25 -8.72 21.27
CA ILE A 205 7.51 -7.46 21.13
C ILE A 205 6.30 -7.65 20.21
N ILE A 206 6.53 -8.22 19.03
CA ILE A 206 5.49 -8.54 18.04
C ILE A 206 5.63 -10.01 17.64
N PRO A 207 4.83 -10.91 18.24
CA PRO A 207 4.86 -12.33 17.93
C PRO A 207 4.71 -12.61 16.43
N GLU A 208 5.40 -13.63 15.90
CA GLU A 208 5.29 -14.01 14.47
C GLU A 208 3.84 -14.39 14.09
N GLU A 209 3.07 -14.97 15.02
CA GLU A 209 1.64 -15.29 14.83
C GLU A 209 0.78 -14.07 14.52
N ASP A 210 1.12 -12.88 15.04
CA ASP A 210 0.39 -11.65 14.75
C ASP A 210 0.58 -11.26 13.27
N TRP A 211 1.75 -11.53 12.69
CA TRP A 211 2.04 -11.31 11.27
C TRP A 211 1.37 -12.32 10.33
N GLN A 212 0.76 -13.40 10.84
CA GLN A 212 0.01 -14.36 10.03
C GLN A 212 -1.44 -13.93 9.77
N VAL A 213 -1.90 -12.89 10.47
CA VAL A 213 -3.25 -12.33 10.37
C VAL A 213 -3.18 -11.02 9.59
N VAL A 214 -3.81 -10.95 8.41
CA VAL A 214 -3.65 -9.80 7.48
C VAL A 214 -4.10 -8.47 8.09
N GLU A 215 -5.03 -8.51 9.06
CA GLU A 215 -5.53 -7.37 9.80
C GLU A 215 -4.44 -6.62 10.59
N ILE A 216 -3.28 -7.24 10.87
CA ILE A 216 -2.14 -6.55 11.48
C ILE A 216 -1.74 -5.30 10.68
N ILE A 217 -1.82 -5.36 9.34
CA ILE A 217 -1.49 -4.26 8.44
C ILE A 217 -2.43 -3.06 8.68
N GLY A 218 -3.73 -3.34 8.86
CA GLY A 218 -4.72 -2.31 9.18
C GLY A 218 -4.46 -1.66 10.54
N TRP A 219 -4.10 -2.45 11.56
CA TRP A 219 -3.75 -1.93 12.88
C TRP A 219 -2.49 -1.06 12.84
N LEU A 220 -1.44 -1.50 12.15
CA LEU A 220 -0.18 -0.76 12.01
C LEU A 220 -0.42 0.59 11.33
N TYR A 221 -1.22 0.63 10.26
CA TYR A 221 -1.60 1.87 9.60
C TYR A 221 -2.36 2.83 10.52
N GLN A 222 -3.35 2.32 11.25
CA GLN A 222 -4.13 3.11 12.20
C GLN A 222 -3.21 3.73 13.26
N TYR A 223 -2.29 2.96 13.82
CA TYR A 223 -1.42 3.44 14.88
C TYR A 223 -0.32 4.37 14.36
N TYR A 224 0.18 4.15 13.15
CA TYR A 224 1.15 5.02 12.51
C TYR A 224 0.63 6.47 12.46
N ILE A 225 -0.60 6.68 12.00
CA ILE A 225 -1.15 8.03 11.82
C ILE A 225 -1.77 8.62 13.10
N ALA A 226 -1.74 7.91 14.23
CA ALA A 226 -2.47 8.30 15.44
C ALA A 226 -2.04 9.67 16.01
N GLU A 227 -0.73 9.94 16.11
CA GLU A 227 -0.24 11.24 16.59
C GLU A 227 -0.61 12.39 15.65
N LYS A 228 -0.56 12.12 14.34
CA LYS A 228 -0.95 13.10 13.31
C LYS A 228 -2.44 13.43 13.43
N LYS A 229 -3.27 12.41 13.65
CA LYS A 229 -4.70 12.59 13.93
C LYS A 229 -4.90 13.46 15.16
N ASP A 230 -4.26 13.15 16.29
CA ASP A 230 -4.37 13.94 17.52
C ASP A 230 -3.94 15.41 17.30
N GLN A 231 -2.87 15.64 16.53
CA GLN A 231 -2.43 16.99 16.13
C GLN A 231 -3.50 17.74 15.32
N VAL A 232 -4.12 17.08 14.34
CA VAL A 232 -5.18 17.67 13.50
C VAL A 232 -6.40 18.03 14.35
N PHE A 233 -6.83 17.14 15.25
CA PHE A 233 -7.94 17.43 16.17
C PHE A 233 -7.61 18.55 17.17
N ALA A 234 -6.36 18.64 17.65
CA ALA A 234 -5.92 19.75 18.48
C ALA A 234 -5.92 21.09 17.72
N ASN A 235 -5.54 21.09 16.44
CA ASN A 235 -5.61 22.26 15.56
C ASN A 235 -7.05 22.67 15.27
N LEU A 236 -7.95 21.71 15.08
CA LEU A 236 -9.38 21.97 14.89
C LEU A 236 -9.99 22.67 16.11
N LYS A 237 -9.61 22.28 17.33
CA LYS A 237 -10.01 22.98 18.58
C LYS A 237 -9.51 24.42 18.65
N LYS A 238 -8.47 24.77 17.88
CA LYS A 238 -7.95 26.14 17.72
C LYS A 238 -8.57 26.87 16.52
N ASN A 239 -9.64 26.34 15.93
CA ASN A 239 -10.31 26.87 14.73
C ASN A 239 -9.42 26.91 13.47
N ILE A 240 -8.37 26.09 13.42
CA ILE A 240 -7.58 25.90 12.20
C ILE A 240 -8.33 24.93 11.29
N LYS A 241 -8.64 25.35 10.07
CA LYS A 241 -9.34 24.51 9.08
C LYS A 241 -8.49 23.30 8.70
N ILE A 242 -9.14 22.17 8.46
CA ILE A 242 -8.49 20.95 7.97
C ILE A 242 -8.10 21.20 6.51
N SER A 243 -6.80 21.18 6.22
CA SER A 243 -6.30 21.21 4.86
C SER A 243 -6.44 19.84 4.19
N LYS A 244 -6.38 19.81 2.86
CA LYS A 244 -6.48 18.60 2.05
C LYS A 244 -5.54 17.48 2.50
N GLU A 245 -4.29 17.83 2.81
CA GLU A 245 -3.24 16.90 3.25
C GLU A 245 -3.54 16.28 4.63
N ASN A 246 -4.41 16.93 5.42
CA ASN A 246 -4.82 16.48 6.74
C ASN A 246 -6.18 15.76 6.73
N ILE A 247 -6.89 15.70 5.60
CA ILE A 247 -8.16 14.98 5.47
C ILE A 247 -8.00 13.52 5.92
N PRO A 248 -7.02 12.73 5.41
CA PRO A 248 -6.89 11.33 5.81
C PRO A 248 -6.73 11.14 7.32
N ALA A 249 -5.95 12.00 7.99
CA ALA A 249 -5.75 11.91 9.43
C ALA A 249 -7.02 12.25 10.23
N ALA A 250 -7.86 13.16 9.72
CA ALA A 250 -9.11 13.56 10.39
C ALA A 250 -10.24 12.55 10.20
N THR A 251 -10.33 11.93 9.02
CA THR A 251 -11.47 11.09 8.61
C THR A 251 -11.24 9.59 8.81
N GLN A 252 -10.02 9.16 9.14
CA GLN A 252 -9.74 7.75 9.39
C GLN A 252 -10.49 7.25 10.64
N LEU A 253 -11.50 6.41 10.40
CA LEU A 253 -12.29 5.72 11.41
C LEU A 253 -12.18 4.22 11.16
N PHE A 254 -11.75 3.49 12.19
CA PHE A 254 -11.65 2.03 12.10
C PHE A 254 -12.99 1.38 12.40
N THR A 255 -13.38 0.41 11.59
CA THR A 255 -14.58 -0.39 11.84
C THR A 255 -14.21 -1.65 12.62
N PRO A 256 -14.63 -1.79 13.89
CA PRO A 256 -14.42 -3.01 14.67
C PRO A 256 -14.82 -4.27 13.90
N HIS A 257 -14.05 -5.35 14.05
CA HIS A 257 -14.24 -6.57 13.27
C HIS A 257 -15.66 -7.15 13.37
N TRP A 258 -16.30 -7.07 14.53
CA TRP A 258 -17.70 -7.53 14.68
C TRP A 258 -18.68 -6.68 13.85
N ILE A 259 -18.45 -5.36 13.69
CA ILE A 259 -19.27 -4.49 12.83
C ILE A 259 -19.05 -4.84 11.37
N VAL A 260 -17.79 -5.11 10.98
CA VAL A 260 -17.45 -5.59 9.63
C VAL A 260 -18.22 -6.86 9.31
N ARG A 261 -18.15 -7.85 10.19
CA ARG A 261 -18.87 -9.12 10.03
C ARG A 261 -20.37 -8.89 9.94
N TYR A 262 -20.93 -8.16 10.90
CA TYR A 262 -22.35 -7.81 10.91
C TYR A 262 -22.82 -7.20 9.59
N LEU A 263 -22.12 -6.20 9.06
CA LEU A 263 -22.51 -5.53 7.82
C LEU A 263 -22.39 -6.43 6.60
N VAL A 264 -21.31 -7.20 6.47
CA VAL A 264 -21.08 -8.07 5.31
C VAL A 264 -22.00 -9.30 5.32
N GLU A 265 -22.17 -9.95 6.48
CA GLU A 265 -23.06 -11.10 6.63
C GLU A 265 -24.53 -10.70 6.33
N ASN A 266 -24.97 -9.52 6.77
CA ASN A 266 -26.33 -9.04 6.54
C ASN A 266 -26.54 -8.32 5.19
N SER A 267 -25.52 -8.21 4.34
CA SER A 267 -25.61 -7.68 2.98
C SER A 267 -25.29 -8.75 1.94
N LEU A 268 -24.01 -9.09 1.75
CA LEU A 268 -23.55 -10.18 0.87
C LEU A 268 -24.17 -11.52 1.30
N GLY A 269 -24.04 -11.87 2.57
CA GLY A 269 -24.56 -13.13 3.10
C GLY A 269 -26.08 -13.23 2.94
N ARG A 270 -26.82 -12.18 3.28
CA ARG A 270 -28.28 -12.11 3.09
C ARG A 270 -28.68 -12.26 1.63
N LEU A 271 -28.03 -11.55 0.71
CA LEU A 271 -28.31 -11.68 -0.72
C LEU A 271 -28.09 -13.13 -1.21
N TRP A 272 -27.01 -13.77 -0.75
CA TRP A 272 -26.74 -15.16 -1.09
C TRP A 272 -27.81 -16.11 -0.54
N MET A 273 -28.15 -15.98 0.75
CA MET A 273 -29.18 -16.80 1.41
C MET A 273 -30.58 -16.62 0.80
N LEU A 274 -30.93 -15.41 0.34
CA LEU A 274 -32.20 -15.18 -0.34
C LEU A 274 -32.29 -15.91 -1.69
N ASN A 275 -31.16 -16.04 -2.40
CA ASN A 275 -31.09 -16.78 -3.66
C ASN A 275 -30.90 -18.29 -3.46
N HIS A 276 -30.29 -18.71 -2.34
CA HIS A 276 -29.99 -20.10 -1.99
C HIS A 276 -30.38 -20.39 -0.53
N PRO A 277 -31.68 -20.50 -0.21
CA PRO A 277 -32.16 -20.67 1.17
C PRO A 277 -31.61 -21.93 1.87
N GLU A 278 -31.19 -22.93 1.11
CA GLU A 278 -30.59 -24.18 1.56
C GLU A 278 -29.08 -24.11 1.82
N SER A 279 -28.44 -22.96 1.51
CA SER A 279 -26.99 -22.79 1.68
C SER A 279 -26.56 -22.97 3.14
N LYS A 280 -25.41 -23.63 3.31
CA LYS A 280 -24.77 -23.81 4.63
C LYS A 280 -23.90 -22.64 5.03
N LEU A 281 -23.76 -21.62 4.18
CA LEU A 281 -23.01 -20.41 4.47
C LEU A 281 -23.44 -19.78 5.81
N ILE A 282 -24.72 -19.88 6.17
CA ILE A 282 -25.27 -19.38 7.43
C ILE A 282 -24.56 -19.93 8.68
N GLU A 283 -23.99 -21.14 8.61
CA GLU A 283 -23.23 -21.75 9.71
C GLU A 283 -21.91 -21.01 10.00
N GLN A 284 -21.44 -20.17 9.06
CA GLN A 284 -20.22 -19.37 9.16
C GLN A 284 -20.50 -17.88 9.45
N MET A 285 -21.78 -17.49 9.60
CA MET A 285 -22.22 -16.11 9.75
C MET A 285 -22.79 -15.84 11.16
N ASP A 286 -21.91 -15.70 12.16
CA ASP A 286 -22.26 -15.52 13.58
C ASP A 286 -23.15 -14.30 13.89
N TYR A 287 -23.11 -13.27 13.04
CA TYR A 287 -23.83 -12.00 13.16
C TYR A 287 -25.00 -11.86 12.18
N TYR A 288 -25.35 -12.92 11.44
CA TYR A 288 -26.47 -12.93 10.52
C TYR A 288 -27.82 -12.83 11.24
N ILE A 289 -28.67 -11.90 10.78
CA ILE A 289 -30.04 -11.74 11.26
C ILE A 289 -31.00 -12.34 10.23
N LYS A 290 -31.66 -13.44 10.62
CA LYS A 290 -32.73 -14.04 9.83
C LYS A 290 -33.90 -13.05 9.68
N PRO A 291 -34.41 -12.83 8.45
CA PRO A 291 -35.62 -12.04 8.25
C PRO A 291 -36.80 -12.64 9.03
N GLU A 292 -37.62 -11.80 9.66
CA GLU A 292 -38.87 -12.25 10.30
C GLU A 292 -39.99 -12.52 9.29
N GLN A 293 -39.90 -11.91 8.11
CA GLN A 293 -40.86 -12.05 7.00
C GLN A 293 -40.13 -12.48 5.73
N GLU A 294 -40.83 -13.17 4.83
CA GLU A 294 -40.28 -13.51 3.52
C GLU A 294 -40.03 -12.23 2.70
N GLU A 295 -38.78 -12.05 2.26
CA GLU A 295 -38.39 -10.96 1.38
C GLU A 295 -38.54 -11.41 -0.07
N SER A 296 -39.36 -10.72 -0.86
CA SER A 296 -39.56 -11.05 -2.29
C SER A 296 -38.80 -10.12 -3.23
N ASP A 297 -38.48 -8.90 -2.78
CA ASP A 297 -37.80 -7.86 -3.55
C ASP A 297 -36.29 -7.90 -3.31
N PHE A 298 -35.58 -8.69 -4.13
CA PHE A 298 -34.13 -8.80 -4.07
C PHE A 298 -33.53 -9.17 -5.44
N LEU A 299 -32.25 -8.88 -5.60
CA LEU A 299 -31.51 -9.18 -6.82
C LEU A 299 -31.40 -10.69 -7.04
N ARG A 300 -31.80 -11.16 -8.22
CA ARG A 300 -31.67 -12.56 -8.63
C ARG A 300 -30.32 -12.79 -9.28
N ILE A 301 -29.50 -13.62 -8.66
CA ILE A 301 -28.14 -13.93 -9.12
C ILE A 301 -28.08 -15.38 -9.61
N LYS A 302 -27.41 -15.61 -10.74
CA LYS A 302 -27.25 -16.94 -11.35
C LYS A 302 -25.91 -17.59 -11.01
N SER A 303 -24.90 -16.77 -10.72
CA SER A 303 -23.58 -17.25 -10.32
C SER A 303 -22.92 -16.26 -9.36
N PRO A 304 -21.91 -16.71 -8.59
CA PRO A 304 -21.16 -15.83 -7.70
C PRO A 304 -20.50 -14.64 -8.43
N GLU A 305 -20.10 -14.78 -9.70
CA GLU A 305 -19.50 -13.69 -10.50
C GLU A 305 -20.42 -12.49 -10.74
N GLU A 306 -21.74 -12.66 -10.64
CA GLU A 306 -22.70 -11.56 -10.82
C GLU A 306 -22.76 -10.61 -9.61
N ILE A 307 -22.25 -11.04 -8.45
CA ILE A 307 -22.24 -10.25 -7.22
C ILE A 307 -21.13 -9.19 -7.29
N LYS A 308 -21.47 -7.91 -7.25
CA LYS A 308 -20.49 -6.82 -7.15
C LYS A 308 -20.60 -6.10 -5.81
N ILE A 309 -19.49 -6.06 -5.07
CA ILE A 309 -19.36 -5.41 -3.77
C ILE A 309 -18.47 -4.20 -3.95
N CYS A 310 -18.99 -3.03 -3.59
CA CYS A 310 -18.25 -1.78 -3.62
C CYS A 310 -18.17 -1.21 -2.20
N ASP A 311 -16.94 -1.01 -1.72
CA ASP A 311 -16.68 -0.20 -0.53
C ASP A 311 -16.11 1.16 -0.97
N PRO A 312 -16.92 2.23 -1.00
CA PRO A 312 -16.54 3.52 -1.59
C PRO A 312 -15.63 4.38 -0.70
N ALA A 313 -15.26 3.90 0.48
CA ALA A 313 -14.31 4.53 1.39
C ALA A 313 -13.54 3.43 2.14
N CYS A 314 -12.87 2.57 1.39
CA CYS A 314 -12.47 1.25 1.87
C CYS A 314 -11.36 1.26 2.92
N GLY A 315 -10.66 2.39 3.10
CA GLY A 315 -9.53 2.50 4.00
C GLY A 315 -8.49 1.43 3.68
N SER A 316 -8.05 0.69 4.69
CA SER A 316 -7.15 -0.46 4.52
C SER A 316 -7.87 -1.77 4.14
N GLY A 317 -9.13 -1.71 3.70
CA GLY A 317 -9.85 -2.83 3.08
C GLY A 317 -10.52 -3.83 4.02
N HIS A 318 -10.81 -3.48 5.29
CA HIS A 318 -11.36 -4.44 6.27
C HIS A 318 -12.67 -5.12 5.82
N MET A 319 -13.60 -4.36 5.24
CA MET A 319 -14.84 -4.91 4.69
C MET A 319 -14.55 -5.87 3.54
N LEU A 320 -13.71 -5.45 2.60
CA LEU A 320 -13.35 -6.22 1.41
C LEU A 320 -12.61 -7.52 1.76
N VAL A 321 -11.74 -7.49 2.77
CA VAL A 321 -11.00 -8.66 3.27
C VAL A 321 -11.93 -9.72 3.85
N TYR A 322 -12.94 -9.31 4.63
CA TYR A 322 -13.92 -10.26 5.16
C TYR A 322 -14.92 -10.71 4.09
N ALA A 323 -15.34 -9.81 3.19
CA ALA A 323 -16.16 -10.15 2.03
C ALA A 323 -15.46 -11.16 1.11
N PHE A 324 -14.13 -11.08 0.97
CA PHE A 324 -13.33 -12.08 0.25
C PHE A 324 -13.52 -13.49 0.85
N ASP A 325 -13.48 -13.62 2.18
CA ASP A 325 -13.64 -14.92 2.84
C ASP A 325 -15.05 -15.50 2.62
N LEU A 326 -16.08 -14.66 2.75
CA LEU A 326 -17.46 -15.10 2.54
C LEU A 326 -17.72 -15.47 1.07
N LEU A 327 -17.20 -14.67 0.12
CA LEU A 327 -17.23 -15.02 -1.30
C LEU A 327 -16.48 -16.31 -1.58
N TYR A 328 -15.33 -16.54 -0.94
CA TYR A 328 -14.58 -17.79 -1.12
C TYR A 328 -15.42 -19.01 -0.76
N ALA A 329 -16.12 -18.97 0.37
CA ALA A 329 -17.05 -20.02 0.78
C ALA A 329 -18.20 -20.20 -0.22
N ILE A 330 -18.79 -19.10 -0.73
CA ILE A 330 -19.83 -19.12 -1.78
C ILE A 330 -19.33 -19.81 -3.06
N TYR A 331 -18.15 -19.45 -3.56
CA TYR A 331 -17.57 -20.08 -4.75
C TYR A 331 -17.25 -21.56 -4.52
N GLU A 332 -16.77 -21.91 -3.33
CA GLU A 332 -16.44 -23.30 -2.98
C GLU A 332 -17.70 -24.18 -2.93
N GLU A 333 -18.78 -23.73 -2.29
CA GLU A 333 -20.03 -24.51 -2.22
C GLU A 333 -20.75 -24.66 -3.57
N THR A 334 -20.51 -23.73 -4.50
CA THR A 334 -21.00 -23.81 -5.89
C THR A 334 -20.12 -24.68 -6.80
N GLY A 335 -19.05 -25.28 -6.27
CA GLY A 335 -18.24 -26.29 -6.97
C GLY A 335 -17.07 -25.72 -7.78
N TYR A 336 -16.69 -24.46 -7.57
CA TYR A 336 -15.52 -23.89 -8.23
C TYR A 336 -14.22 -24.51 -7.71
N GLN A 337 -13.24 -24.63 -8.59
CA GLN A 337 -11.93 -25.15 -8.21
C GLN A 337 -11.19 -24.16 -7.29
N PRO A 338 -10.75 -24.56 -6.08
CA PRO A 338 -10.11 -23.68 -5.10
C PRO A 338 -8.97 -22.80 -5.63
N ARG A 339 -8.23 -23.29 -6.65
CA ARG A 339 -7.13 -22.57 -7.31
C ARG A 339 -7.56 -21.38 -8.18
N ASP A 340 -8.81 -21.35 -8.62
CA ASP A 340 -9.35 -20.35 -9.54
C ASP A 340 -10.23 -19.32 -8.82
N ILE A 341 -10.75 -19.68 -7.63
CA ILE A 341 -11.62 -18.83 -6.80
C ILE A 341 -10.97 -17.45 -6.49
N PRO A 342 -9.72 -17.35 -6.00
CA PRO A 342 -9.17 -16.05 -5.62
C PRO A 342 -9.10 -15.05 -6.78
N ALA A 343 -8.71 -15.53 -7.97
CA ALA A 343 -8.66 -14.72 -9.16
C ALA A 343 -10.07 -14.24 -9.56
N LYS A 344 -11.07 -15.12 -9.48
CA LYS A 344 -12.46 -14.76 -9.78
C LYS A 344 -13.00 -13.69 -8.84
N ILE A 345 -12.76 -13.84 -7.53
CA ILE A 345 -13.17 -12.86 -6.51
C ILE A 345 -12.58 -11.48 -6.80
N LEU A 346 -11.28 -11.40 -7.03
CA LEU A 346 -10.61 -10.12 -7.27
C LEU A 346 -11.00 -9.49 -8.61
N THR A 347 -11.31 -10.29 -9.63
CA THR A 347 -11.73 -9.76 -10.95
C THR A 347 -13.19 -9.32 -10.99
N HIS A 348 -14.10 -10.08 -10.41
CA HIS A 348 -15.54 -9.89 -10.64
C HIS A 348 -16.28 -9.24 -9.47
N ASN A 349 -15.80 -9.46 -8.24
CA ASN A 349 -16.63 -9.22 -7.06
C ASN A 349 -16.23 -8.00 -6.24
N LEU A 350 -14.94 -7.81 -5.95
CA LEU A 350 -14.50 -6.82 -4.98
C LEU A 350 -14.00 -5.54 -5.64
N PHE A 351 -14.60 -4.42 -5.26
CA PHE A 351 -14.26 -3.07 -5.70
C PHE A 351 -14.13 -2.16 -4.47
N GLY A 352 -13.10 -1.32 -4.46
CA GLY A 352 -12.88 -0.33 -3.40
C GLY A 352 -12.54 1.03 -3.98
N ILE A 353 -12.96 2.09 -3.30
CA ILE A 353 -12.55 3.47 -3.60
C ILE A 353 -11.94 4.05 -2.33
N GLU A 354 -10.81 4.75 -2.45
CA GLU A 354 -10.13 5.37 -1.33
C GLU A 354 -9.48 6.69 -1.75
N ILE A 355 -9.51 7.70 -0.87
CA ILE A 355 -8.91 9.01 -1.14
C ILE A 355 -7.45 9.06 -0.69
N ASP A 356 -7.10 8.34 0.38
CA ASP A 356 -5.72 8.22 0.86
C ASP A 356 -5.00 7.09 0.11
N LYS A 357 -4.12 7.45 -0.84
CA LYS A 357 -3.25 6.51 -1.59
C LYS A 357 -2.69 5.42 -0.69
N ARG A 358 -2.17 5.84 0.45
CA ARG A 358 -1.54 5.03 1.49
C ARG A 358 -2.44 3.94 2.08
N ALA A 359 -3.73 4.21 2.22
CA ALA A 359 -4.71 3.24 2.71
C ALA A 359 -5.13 2.30 1.58
N GLY A 360 -5.35 2.84 0.38
CA GLY A 360 -5.70 2.05 -0.81
C GLY A 360 -4.64 1.02 -1.17
N GLU A 361 -3.35 1.38 -1.10
CA GLU A 361 -2.22 0.44 -1.26
C GLU A 361 -2.29 -0.74 -0.28
N LEU A 362 -2.65 -0.47 0.98
CA LEU A 362 -2.77 -1.49 2.02
C LEU A 362 -4.01 -2.37 1.82
N ALA A 363 -5.13 -1.80 1.36
CA ALA A 363 -6.31 -2.57 0.97
C ALA A 363 -5.98 -3.53 -0.18
N ALA A 364 -5.30 -3.04 -1.21
CA ALA A 364 -4.84 -3.85 -2.34
C ALA A 364 -3.89 -4.95 -1.88
N PHE A 365 -2.91 -4.61 -1.02
CA PHE A 365 -1.99 -5.58 -0.43
C PHE A 365 -2.74 -6.67 0.34
N ALA A 366 -3.65 -6.29 1.24
CA ALA A 366 -4.40 -7.22 2.06
C ALA A 366 -5.21 -8.21 1.22
N LEU A 367 -5.90 -7.74 0.18
CA LEU A 367 -6.65 -8.59 -0.74
C LEU A 367 -5.76 -9.58 -1.50
N VAL A 368 -4.60 -9.14 -1.99
CA VAL A 368 -3.65 -10.02 -2.66
C VAL A 368 -3.06 -11.05 -1.69
N MET A 369 -2.81 -10.67 -0.43
CA MET A 369 -2.38 -11.60 0.61
C MET A 369 -3.45 -12.65 0.95
N LYS A 370 -4.74 -12.27 1.02
CA LYS A 370 -5.86 -13.20 1.16
C LYS A 370 -5.94 -14.19 0.00
N ALA A 371 -5.76 -13.69 -1.23
CA ALA A 371 -5.72 -14.54 -2.41
C ALA A 371 -4.54 -15.53 -2.38
N ARG A 372 -3.35 -15.04 -1.98
CA ARG A 372 -2.12 -15.84 -1.84
C ARG A 372 -2.20 -16.87 -0.71
N GLN A 373 -2.95 -16.58 0.36
CA GLN A 373 -3.26 -17.51 1.44
C GLN A 373 -4.10 -18.68 0.95
N LYS A 374 -5.13 -18.42 0.13
CA LYS A 374 -5.99 -19.47 -0.43
C LYS A 374 -5.35 -20.23 -1.57
N TYR A 375 -4.43 -19.62 -2.32
CA TYR A 375 -3.73 -20.28 -3.42
C TYR A 375 -2.21 -20.01 -3.46
N ARG A 376 -1.46 -21.10 -3.19
CA ARG A 376 -0.04 -21.37 -3.49
C ARG A 376 0.60 -20.38 -4.49
N ARG A 377 0.11 -20.48 -5.72
CA ARG A 377 0.74 -19.91 -6.91
C ARG A 377 0.00 -18.68 -7.41
N PHE A 378 -0.73 -17.98 -6.54
CA PHE A 378 -1.58 -16.86 -6.93
C PHE A 378 -0.81 -15.75 -7.67
N PHE A 379 0.44 -15.47 -7.27
CA PHE A 379 1.27 -14.46 -7.95
C PHE A 379 1.53 -14.76 -9.44
N GLU A 380 1.39 -16.00 -9.89
CA GLU A 380 1.53 -16.36 -11.31
C GLU A 380 0.28 -16.00 -12.15
N LYS A 381 -0.86 -15.67 -11.50
CA LYS A 381 -2.12 -15.34 -12.19
C LYS A 381 -2.15 -13.91 -12.75
N ALA A 382 -1.22 -13.04 -12.35
CA ALA A 382 -1.15 -11.63 -12.75
C ALA A 382 -2.48 -10.84 -12.57
N VAL A 383 -3.29 -11.20 -11.57
CA VAL A 383 -4.54 -10.52 -11.24
C VAL A 383 -4.29 -9.46 -10.17
N GLN A 384 -4.74 -8.23 -10.42
CA GLN A 384 -4.68 -7.11 -9.48
C GLN A 384 -6.07 -6.86 -8.86
N PRO A 385 -6.14 -6.40 -7.60
CA PRO A 385 -7.41 -6.03 -6.97
C PRO A 385 -7.95 -4.71 -7.55
N ASN A 386 -9.28 -4.57 -7.63
CA ASN A 386 -9.93 -3.34 -8.11
C ASN A 386 -10.05 -2.28 -6.99
N ILE A 387 -8.92 -1.76 -6.53
CA ILE A 387 -8.87 -0.62 -5.59
C ILE A 387 -8.54 0.66 -6.36
N CYS A 388 -9.49 1.58 -6.42
CA CYS A 388 -9.34 2.88 -7.05
C CYS A 388 -8.92 3.91 -5.98
N VAL A 389 -7.66 4.34 -6.05
CA VAL A 389 -7.23 5.54 -5.32
C VAL A 389 -7.65 6.76 -6.13
N LEU A 390 -8.34 7.71 -5.50
CA LEU A 390 -8.77 8.92 -6.17
C LEU A 390 -7.57 9.82 -6.48
N GLU A 391 -7.46 10.23 -7.73
CA GLU A 391 -6.44 11.15 -8.22
C GLU A 391 -7.11 12.33 -8.93
N ASN A 392 -6.49 13.51 -8.84
CA ASN A 392 -6.98 14.66 -9.58
C ASN A 392 -6.77 14.47 -11.07
N ILE A 393 -7.85 14.66 -11.81
CA ILE A 393 -7.82 14.65 -13.27
C ILE A 393 -7.82 16.09 -13.72
N ARG A 394 -6.79 16.49 -14.46
CA ARG A 394 -6.68 17.82 -15.06
C ARG A 394 -6.68 17.69 -16.56
N PHE A 395 -7.41 18.58 -17.20
CA PHE A 395 -7.47 18.67 -18.66
C PHE A 395 -6.78 19.94 -19.12
N GLU A 396 -6.01 19.88 -20.19
CA GLU A 396 -5.56 21.11 -20.85
C GLU A 396 -6.74 21.84 -21.50
N THR A 397 -6.62 23.16 -21.66
CA THR A 397 -7.71 24.07 -22.10
C THR A 397 -8.50 23.58 -23.31
N ASP A 398 -7.84 22.91 -24.26
CA ASP A 398 -8.45 22.40 -25.49
C ASP A 398 -8.43 20.87 -25.59
N GLU A 399 -7.93 20.15 -24.59
CA GLU A 399 -7.81 18.69 -24.61
C GLU A 399 -9.17 18.01 -24.79
N LEU A 400 -10.16 18.37 -23.96
CA LEU A 400 -11.50 17.81 -24.04
C LEU A 400 -12.21 18.14 -25.36
N LYS A 401 -11.96 19.33 -25.92
CA LYS A 401 -12.51 19.72 -27.24
C LYS A 401 -11.86 18.94 -28.37
N ASN A 402 -10.54 18.74 -28.30
CA ASN A 402 -9.81 17.94 -29.27
C ASN A 402 -10.29 16.50 -29.25
N TYR A 403 -10.47 15.93 -28.05
CA TYR A 403 -11.07 14.61 -27.87
C TYR A 403 -12.48 14.54 -28.50
N GLN A 404 -13.35 15.49 -28.16
CA GLN A 404 -14.70 15.59 -28.72
C GLN A 404 -14.71 15.61 -30.26
N ASN A 405 -13.78 16.34 -30.88
CA ASN A 405 -13.68 16.40 -32.35
C ASN A 405 -13.30 15.04 -32.98
N GLU A 406 -12.53 14.22 -32.28
CA GLU A 406 -12.08 12.90 -32.75
C GLU A 406 -13.13 11.80 -32.53
N VAL A 407 -13.77 11.74 -31.35
CA VAL A 407 -14.74 10.67 -31.01
C VAL A 407 -16.20 11.00 -31.35
N GLY A 408 -16.48 12.26 -31.69
CA GLY A 408 -17.82 12.74 -32.03
C GLY A 408 -18.56 13.40 -30.86
N ASN A 409 -19.48 14.31 -31.20
CA ASN A 409 -20.17 15.18 -30.24
C ASN A 409 -21.20 14.46 -29.37
N ASP A 410 -21.68 13.29 -29.79
CA ASP A 410 -22.82 12.61 -29.17
C ASP A 410 -22.51 12.12 -27.74
N LEU A 411 -21.24 11.87 -27.44
CA LEU A 411 -20.76 11.48 -26.10
C LEU A 411 -20.43 12.67 -25.20
N PHE A 412 -20.31 13.88 -25.76
CA PHE A 412 -19.81 15.08 -25.10
C PHE A 412 -20.93 16.10 -24.88
N THR A 413 -21.83 15.79 -23.94
CA THR A 413 -22.93 16.67 -23.58
C THR A 413 -22.44 17.98 -22.93
N ALA A 414 -23.24 19.05 -23.03
CA ALA A 414 -22.90 20.33 -22.39
C ALA A 414 -22.68 20.22 -20.87
N SER A 415 -23.32 19.23 -20.22
CA SER A 415 -23.14 18.92 -18.79
C SER A 415 -21.91 18.06 -18.48
N LEU A 416 -21.36 17.35 -19.46
CA LEU A 416 -20.22 16.46 -19.25
C LEU A 416 -18.93 17.25 -18.97
N PHE A 417 -18.65 18.30 -19.73
CA PHE A 417 -17.43 19.11 -19.55
C PHE A 417 -17.32 19.69 -18.12
N PRO A 418 -18.35 20.38 -17.59
CA PRO A 418 -18.33 20.82 -16.20
C PRO A 418 -18.16 19.67 -15.20
N ALA A 419 -18.81 18.52 -15.44
CA ALA A 419 -18.71 17.37 -14.56
C ALA A 419 -17.30 16.75 -14.55
N LEU A 420 -16.63 16.65 -15.71
CA LEU A 420 -15.25 16.18 -15.80
C LEU A 420 -14.29 17.10 -15.06
N ASN A 421 -14.49 18.42 -15.15
CA ASN A 421 -13.66 19.39 -14.42
C ASN A 421 -13.86 19.34 -12.88
N LEU A 422 -14.94 18.75 -12.37
CA LEU A 422 -15.07 18.53 -10.91
C LEU A 422 -14.00 17.57 -10.37
N PHE A 423 -13.46 16.69 -11.23
CA PHE A 423 -12.41 15.74 -10.85
C PHE A 423 -11.02 16.39 -10.71
N GLU A 424 -10.86 17.68 -11.03
CA GLU A 424 -9.63 18.43 -10.70
C GLU A 424 -9.38 18.53 -9.19
N GLU A 425 -10.44 18.35 -8.39
CA GLU A 425 -10.45 18.39 -6.93
C GLU A 425 -10.96 17.04 -6.35
N ALA A 426 -10.76 15.94 -7.07
CA ALA A 426 -11.17 14.59 -6.66
C ALA A 426 -10.56 14.18 -5.31
N ASP A 427 -9.32 14.53 -5.06
CA ASP A 427 -8.61 14.24 -3.80
C ASP A 427 -8.91 15.25 -2.66
N ASN A 428 -9.84 16.18 -2.90
CA ASN A 428 -10.34 17.13 -1.91
C ASN A 428 -11.82 16.83 -1.59
N PHE A 429 -12.67 16.75 -2.62
CA PHE A 429 -14.11 16.48 -2.45
C PHE A 429 -14.43 14.98 -2.38
N GLY A 430 -13.65 14.12 -3.04
CA GLY A 430 -13.90 12.68 -3.09
C GLY A 430 -15.33 12.33 -3.50
N SER A 431 -16.01 11.56 -2.66
CA SER A 431 -17.41 11.15 -2.86
C SER A 431 -18.43 12.31 -2.75
N LEU A 432 -18.01 13.52 -2.37
CA LEU A 432 -18.85 14.72 -2.37
C LEU A 432 -18.96 15.38 -3.75
N ILE A 433 -18.21 14.92 -4.76
CA ILE A 433 -18.39 15.37 -6.14
C ILE A 433 -19.82 15.05 -6.58
N ASN A 434 -20.58 16.08 -6.93
CA ASN A 434 -21.94 15.96 -7.43
C ASN A 434 -21.97 16.31 -8.93
N PRO A 435 -21.90 15.33 -9.84
CA PRO A 435 -21.90 15.60 -11.27
C PRO A 435 -23.24 16.22 -11.69
N VAL A 436 -23.18 17.23 -12.55
CA VAL A 436 -24.37 17.93 -13.09
C VAL A 436 -25.09 17.08 -14.16
N ILE A 437 -24.69 15.83 -14.35
CA ILE A 437 -25.23 14.92 -15.35
C ILE A 437 -26.40 14.16 -14.73
N THR A 438 -27.62 14.45 -15.19
CA THR A 438 -28.86 13.79 -14.71
C THR A 438 -29.27 12.58 -15.53
N SER A 439 -28.52 12.25 -16.59
CA SER A 439 -28.75 11.10 -17.46
C SER A 439 -27.41 10.60 -17.99
N VAL A 440 -26.97 9.45 -17.48
CA VAL A 440 -25.84 8.67 -18.02
C VAL A 440 -26.40 7.44 -18.69
#